data_AF-A0A0K9Y497-F1
#
_entry.id   AF-A0A0K9Y497-F1
#
_cell.length_a   1.000
_cell.length_b   1.000
_cell.length_c   1.000
_cell.angle_alpha   90.00
_cell.angle_beta   90.00
_cell.angle_gamma   90.00
#
_symmetry.space_group_name_H-M   'P 1'
#
loop_
_entity.id
_entity.type
_entity.pdbx_description
1 polymer ?
#
loop_
_entity_poly.entity_id
_entity_poly.type
_entity_poly.pdbx_seq_one_letter_code
_entity_poly.pdbx_strand_id
1 'polypeptide(L)'
;MKKIFIIFALAFTHFFNVYGQKEKLDQLFDKYQEVEGVTSIKIAKPMFGMLSNLNIADSELDQIKPLLAKINGLKVLITEDTKGGKSQNSLNQLNKEISSYLKNMNYSEIMSVKNGDSKIKFLSSEAKNGILEDILLRIDSGNGENILVMLDGKLSMDDVNNIINSSETKTSSSNSTSTRSSFNSESNSSYLNGETRNVGNFSGIEVSTGVNVVFKQEDATNLKVFADSDKLQYVVTKVENGVLKVYIDNKGAKKVKFRNLSVNVSSPRMDNIKTSSGANFTVVNAIRENNLRIDASSGSLVTGKFTINNTTDVDVSSGSNVKANITSGKIMVKSSSGASANVEGNADFGMFDVSSGADCEAKNLLVNIAEVESTSGSSVSVNVQDKLKVKASSGGSVRYKGNPKIDSDISKVSGGSLSSIN
;
A
#
# COMPACT_ATOMS: atom_id res chain seq x y z
N MET A 1 -23.78 -19.94 66.36
CA MET A 1 -22.57 -20.27 65.57
C MET A 1 -22.85 -20.93 64.21
N LYS A 2 -23.91 -21.74 64.02
CA LYS A 2 -24.20 -22.36 62.70
C LYS A 2 -24.61 -21.38 61.58
N LYS A 3 -25.23 -20.23 61.91
CA LYS A 3 -25.64 -19.23 60.90
C LYS A 3 -24.49 -18.32 60.41
N ILE A 4 -23.41 -18.17 61.18
CA ILE A 4 -22.21 -17.40 60.76
C ILE A 4 -21.37 -18.21 59.74
N PHE A 5 -21.28 -19.53 59.90
CA PHE A 5 -20.51 -20.39 58.98
C PHE A 5 -21.12 -20.46 57.56
N ILE A 6 -22.45 -20.39 57.44
CA ILE A 6 -23.13 -20.41 56.14
C ILE A 6 -22.89 -19.10 55.36
N ILE A 7 -22.79 -17.97 56.05
CA ILE A 7 -22.49 -16.67 55.44
C ILE A 7 -21.01 -16.61 54.99
N PHE A 8 -20.09 -17.18 55.77
CA PHE A 8 -18.67 -17.28 55.39
C PHE A 8 -18.43 -18.26 54.23
N ALA A 9 -19.19 -19.37 54.16
CA ALA A 9 -19.13 -20.32 53.05
C ALA A 9 -19.69 -19.72 51.75
N LEU A 10 -20.79 -18.96 51.81
CA LEU A 10 -21.34 -18.25 50.64
C LEU A 10 -20.40 -17.14 50.14
N ALA A 11 -19.72 -16.40 51.04
CA ALA A 11 -18.74 -15.39 50.65
C ALA A 11 -17.52 -16.00 49.92
N PHE A 12 -17.09 -17.21 50.29
CA PHE A 12 -15.96 -17.89 49.63
C PHE A 12 -16.30 -18.49 48.26
N THR A 13 -17.57 -18.83 47.98
CA THR A 13 -17.97 -19.35 46.66
C THR A 13 -17.88 -18.31 45.53
N HIS A 14 -17.93 -17.02 45.84
CA HIS A 14 -17.72 -15.96 44.85
C HIS A 14 -16.25 -15.76 44.46
N PHE A 15 -15.30 -16.07 45.37
CA PHE A 15 -13.87 -15.92 45.07
C PHE A 15 -13.32 -17.02 44.15
N PHE A 16 -13.87 -18.24 44.18
CA PHE A 16 -13.39 -19.34 43.32
C PHE A 16 -13.81 -19.23 41.85
N ASN A 17 -14.85 -18.44 41.52
CA ASN A 17 -15.34 -18.32 40.15
C ASN A 17 -14.53 -17.36 39.27
N VAL A 18 -13.75 -16.44 39.88
CA VAL A 18 -12.94 -15.45 39.15
C VAL A 18 -11.57 -16.03 38.79
N TYR A 19 -10.91 -16.72 39.73
CA TYR A 19 -9.57 -17.32 39.48
C TYR A 19 -9.60 -18.49 38.49
N GLY A 20 -10.70 -19.24 38.39
CA GLY A 20 -10.80 -20.39 37.48
C GLY A 20 -10.98 -20.05 36.00
N GLN A 21 -11.31 -18.80 35.64
CA GLN A 21 -11.56 -18.43 34.25
C GLN A 21 -10.27 -18.18 33.47
N LYS A 22 -9.32 -17.46 34.08
CA LYS A 22 -7.99 -17.23 33.51
C LYS A 22 -7.26 -18.54 33.28
N GLU A 23 -7.28 -19.45 34.25
CA GLU A 23 -6.65 -20.77 34.12
C GLU A 23 -7.27 -21.60 32.98
N LYS A 24 -8.59 -21.58 32.83
CA LYS A 24 -9.28 -22.25 31.70
C LYS A 24 -8.94 -21.63 30.35
N LEU A 25 -8.76 -20.31 30.31
CA LEU A 25 -8.35 -19.60 29.10
C LEU A 25 -6.89 -19.91 28.76
N ASP A 26 -6.00 -19.94 29.75
CA ASP A 26 -4.61 -20.34 29.59
C ASP A 26 -4.50 -21.79 29.07
N GLN A 27 -5.30 -22.70 29.62
CA GLN A 27 -5.41 -24.08 29.14
C GLN A 27 -5.91 -24.15 27.68
N LEU A 28 -6.80 -23.26 27.25
CA LEU A 28 -7.23 -23.17 25.86
C LEU A 28 -6.04 -22.86 24.94
N PHE A 29 -5.27 -21.83 25.29
CA PHE A 29 -4.08 -21.43 24.51
C PHE A 29 -3.02 -22.53 24.51
N ASP A 30 -2.74 -23.14 25.66
CA ASP A 30 -1.73 -24.18 25.77
C ASP A 30 -2.16 -25.49 25.07
N LYS A 31 -3.46 -25.80 25.00
CA LYS A 31 -4.00 -26.97 24.29
C LYS A 31 -3.83 -26.88 22.77
N TYR A 32 -4.02 -25.70 22.20
CA TYR A 32 -4.03 -25.52 20.74
C TYR A 32 -2.72 -25.01 20.15
N GLN A 33 -1.70 -24.75 20.99
CA GLN A 33 -0.41 -24.23 20.54
C GLN A 33 0.38 -25.17 19.61
N GLU A 34 0.13 -26.49 19.68
CA GLU A 34 0.85 -27.52 18.89
C GLU A 34 -0.01 -28.16 17.80
N VAL A 35 -1.20 -27.60 17.53
CA VAL A 35 -2.12 -28.16 16.53
C VAL A 35 -1.72 -27.71 15.12
N GLU A 36 -1.66 -28.65 14.18
CA GLU A 36 -1.38 -28.38 12.78
C GLU A 36 -2.41 -27.40 12.18
N GLY A 37 -1.94 -26.36 11.49
CA GLY A 37 -2.79 -25.29 10.95
C GLY A 37 -3.12 -24.17 11.95
N VAL A 38 -2.52 -24.19 13.15
CA VAL A 38 -2.63 -23.13 14.16
C VAL A 38 -1.28 -22.45 14.34
N THR A 39 -1.25 -21.13 14.18
CA THR A 39 -0.10 -20.31 14.58
C THR A 39 -0.35 -19.79 15.99
N SER A 40 0.58 -20.07 16.91
CA SER A 40 0.52 -19.63 18.31
C SER A 40 1.68 -18.70 18.65
N ILE A 41 1.39 -17.54 19.24
CA ILE A 41 2.38 -16.57 19.71
C ILE A 41 2.16 -16.34 21.20
N LYS A 42 3.21 -16.43 22.01
CA LYS A 42 3.18 -16.18 23.46
C LYS A 42 4.30 -15.24 23.85
N ILE A 43 3.95 -14.04 24.30
CA ILE A 43 4.87 -13.03 24.82
C ILE A 43 4.64 -12.92 26.33
N ALA A 44 5.69 -13.14 27.11
CA ALA A 44 5.63 -13.10 28.57
C ALA A 44 6.07 -11.73 29.13
N LYS A 45 5.68 -11.46 30.37
CA LYS A 45 5.98 -10.22 31.12
C LYS A 45 7.41 -9.69 31.00
N PRO A 46 8.48 -10.52 31.08
CA PRO A 46 9.85 -9.99 30.99
C PRO A 46 10.13 -9.24 29.68
N MET A 47 9.49 -9.64 28.58
CA MET A 47 9.65 -9.00 27.27
C MET A 47 9.00 -7.61 27.26
N PHE A 48 7.80 -7.46 27.85
CA PHE A 48 7.15 -6.15 28.02
C PHE A 48 7.94 -5.22 28.94
N GLY A 49 8.52 -5.76 30.03
CA GLY A 49 9.41 -4.99 30.91
C GLY A 49 10.71 -4.55 30.22
N MET A 50 11.23 -5.34 29.28
CA MET A 50 12.35 -4.92 28.45
C MET A 50 11.93 -3.78 27.52
N LEU A 51 10.80 -3.91 26.82
CA LEU A 51 10.26 -2.89 25.92
C LEU A 51 9.94 -1.57 26.64
N SER A 52 9.40 -1.61 27.86
CA SER A 52 9.13 -0.39 28.65
C SER A 52 10.40 0.36 29.03
N ASN A 53 11.53 -0.35 29.13
CA ASN A 53 12.81 0.20 29.55
C ASN A 53 13.72 0.61 28.37
N LEU A 54 13.29 0.38 27.13
CA LEU A 54 14.04 0.84 25.96
C LEU A 54 13.87 2.36 25.80
N ASN A 55 14.99 3.07 25.89
CA ASN A 55 15.03 4.51 25.68
C ASN A 55 15.17 4.81 24.17
N ILE A 56 14.08 4.63 23.44
CA ILE A 56 13.98 4.98 22.02
C ILE A 56 13.43 6.41 21.94
N ALA A 57 14.11 7.28 21.18
CA ALA A 57 13.68 8.65 20.92
C ALA A 57 12.50 8.65 19.93
N ASP A 58 11.34 8.21 20.41
CA ASP A 58 10.11 8.14 19.63
C ASP A 58 8.94 8.64 20.49
N SER A 59 8.35 9.75 20.06
CA SER A 59 7.21 10.40 20.74
C SER A 59 5.97 9.52 20.83
N GLU A 60 5.87 8.49 19.97
CA GLU A 60 4.76 7.53 19.98
C GLU A 60 5.00 6.44 21.03
N LEU A 61 6.25 5.97 21.17
CA LEU A 61 6.60 4.97 22.17
C LEU A 61 6.41 5.50 23.60
N ASP A 62 6.71 6.78 23.83
CA ASP A 62 6.51 7.44 25.13
C ASP A 62 5.04 7.45 25.57
N GLN A 63 4.09 7.46 24.63
CA GLN A 63 2.66 7.42 24.94
C GLN A 63 2.19 6.01 25.33
N ILE A 64 2.80 4.96 24.78
CA ILE A 64 2.42 3.57 25.05
C ILE A 64 3.27 2.90 26.15
N LYS A 65 4.43 3.46 26.52
CA LYS A 65 5.27 2.97 27.65
C LYS A 65 4.48 2.74 28.96
N PRO A 66 3.59 3.65 29.41
CA PRO A 66 2.79 3.42 30.61
C PRO A 66 1.85 2.21 30.51
N LEU A 67 1.43 1.86 29.30
CA LEU A 67 0.56 0.71 29.02
C LEU A 67 1.37 -0.59 29.00
N LEU A 68 2.58 -0.57 28.42
CA LEU A 68 3.48 -1.73 28.39
C LEU A 68 3.80 -2.27 29.79
N ALA A 69 3.94 -1.37 30.77
CA ALA A 69 4.16 -1.76 32.16
C ALA A 69 2.96 -2.48 32.82
N LYS A 70 1.74 -2.31 32.28
CA LYS A 70 0.50 -2.90 32.79
C LYS A 70 0.16 -4.25 32.14
N ILE A 71 0.93 -4.66 31.13
CA ILE A 71 0.76 -5.91 30.41
C ILE A 71 1.64 -6.99 31.06
N ASN A 72 1.03 -8.08 31.50
CA ASN A 72 1.73 -9.26 31.99
C ASN A 72 2.00 -10.26 30.87
N GLY A 73 1.26 -10.22 29.76
CA GLY A 73 1.48 -11.12 28.65
C GLY A 73 0.57 -10.87 27.45
N LEU A 74 0.97 -11.41 26.30
CA LEU A 74 0.16 -11.47 25.09
C LEU A 74 0.14 -12.91 24.59
N LYS A 75 -1.03 -13.45 24.31
CA LYS A 75 -1.19 -14.74 23.61
C LYS A 75 -2.00 -14.53 22.35
N VAL A 76 -1.60 -15.14 21.25
CA VAL A 76 -2.31 -15.08 19.97
C VAL A 76 -2.46 -16.50 19.43
N LEU A 77 -3.66 -16.84 18.99
CA LEU A 77 -3.95 -18.02 18.17
C LEU A 77 -4.52 -17.55 16.83
N ILE A 78 -3.93 -18.02 15.74
CA ILE A 78 -4.41 -17.79 14.39
C ILE A 78 -4.68 -19.16 13.77
N THR A 79 -5.90 -19.38 13.29
CA THR A 79 -6.26 -20.56 12.51
C THR A 79 -6.39 -20.15 11.05
N GLU A 80 -5.70 -20.84 10.15
CA GLU A 80 -5.72 -20.56 8.70
C GLU A 80 -6.23 -21.78 7.93
N ASP A 81 -7.10 -21.57 6.94
CA ASP A 81 -7.58 -22.66 6.09
C ASP A 81 -6.47 -23.06 5.10
N THR A 82 -5.80 -24.18 5.38
CA THR A 82 -4.80 -24.72 4.47
C THR A 82 -5.50 -25.36 3.27
N LYS A 83 -5.18 -24.90 2.05
CA LYS A 83 -5.76 -25.39 0.79
C LYS A 83 -5.52 -26.91 0.61
N GLY A 84 -6.43 -27.71 1.16
CA GLY A 84 -6.39 -29.18 1.13
C GLY A 84 -7.57 -29.77 1.91
N GLY A 85 -8.56 -30.31 1.21
CA GLY A 85 -9.90 -30.67 1.72
C GLY A 85 -10.02 -31.74 2.82
N LYS A 86 -8.94 -32.10 3.52
CA LYS A 86 -8.97 -32.91 4.76
C LYS A 86 -8.80 -32.07 6.05
N SER A 87 -8.30 -30.83 5.95
CA SER A 87 -8.02 -29.93 7.08
C SER A 87 -9.25 -29.08 7.50
N GLN A 88 -10.15 -28.80 6.56
CA GLN A 88 -11.27 -27.87 6.73
C GLN A 88 -12.29 -28.30 7.80
N ASN A 89 -12.52 -29.62 7.97
CA ASN A 89 -13.45 -30.13 8.99
C ASN A 89 -12.87 -29.99 10.41
N SER A 90 -11.56 -30.22 10.58
CA SER A 90 -10.86 -30.12 11.86
C SER A 90 -10.77 -28.66 12.33
N LEU A 91 -10.52 -27.71 11.41
CA LEU A 91 -10.46 -26.28 11.73
C LEU A 91 -11.84 -25.70 12.07
N ASN A 92 -12.89 -26.11 11.34
CA ASN A 92 -14.26 -25.73 11.67
C ASN A 92 -14.70 -26.26 13.04
N GLN A 93 -14.25 -27.46 13.42
CA GLN A 93 -14.50 -28.02 14.75
C GLN A 93 -13.73 -27.26 15.83
N LEU A 94 -12.46 -26.95 15.60
CA LEU A 94 -11.63 -26.12 16.48
C LEU A 94 -12.28 -24.75 16.75
N ASN A 95 -12.73 -24.06 15.71
CA ASN A 95 -13.38 -22.75 15.82
C ASN A 95 -14.69 -22.84 16.63
N LYS A 96 -15.46 -23.93 16.48
CA LYS A 96 -16.66 -24.20 17.31
C LYS A 96 -16.31 -24.49 18.77
N GLU A 97 -15.25 -25.27 19.01
CA GLU A 97 -14.76 -25.57 20.36
C GLU A 97 -14.32 -24.28 21.07
N ILE A 98 -13.46 -23.47 20.44
CA ILE A 98 -13.03 -22.15 20.98
C ILE A 98 -14.23 -21.27 21.29
N SER A 99 -15.21 -21.20 20.37
CA SER A 99 -16.44 -20.43 20.59
C SER A 99 -17.25 -20.92 21.78
N SER A 100 -17.33 -22.25 21.97
CA SER A 100 -18.03 -22.87 23.09
C SER A 100 -17.31 -22.61 24.41
N TYR A 101 -15.97 -22.76 24.44
CA TYR A 101 -15.14 -22.43 25.60
C TYR A 101 -15.36 -21.00 26.06
N LEU A 102 -15.30 -20.03 25.14
CA LEU A 102 -15.51 -18.61 25.45
C LEU A 102 -16.94 -18.31 25.91
N LYS A 103 -17.95 -18.94 25.30
CA LYS A 103 -19.36 -18.77 25.71
C LYS A 103 -19.64 -19.26 27.14
N ASN A 104 -18.89 -20.27 27.59
CA ASN A 104 -18.99 -20.83 28.94
C ASN A 104 -18.16 -20.06 29.99
N MET A 105 -17.41 -19.04 29.58
CA MET A 105 -16.68 -18.14 30.47
C MET A 105 -17.51 -16.87 30.71
N ASN A 106 -17.34 -16.20 31.85
CA ASN A 106 -18.09 -14.98 32.21
C ASN A 106 -17.43 -13.73 31.62
N TYR A 107 -17.20 -13.72 30.31
CA TYR A 107 -16.69 -12.55 29.59
C TYR A 107 -17.84 -11.63 29.17
N SER A 108 -17.67 -10.34 29.40
CA SER A 108 -18.58 -9.31 28.90
C SER A 108 -18.13 -8.84 27.52
N GLU A 109 -19.04 -8.81 26.56
CA GLU A 109 -18.80 -8.19 25.25
C GLU A 109 -18.81 -6.66 25.42
N ILE A 110 -17.65 -6.04 25.20
CA ILE A 110 -17.47 -4.59 25.30
C ILE A 110 -17.87 -3.94 23.97
N MET A 111 -17.45 -4.57 22.87
CA MET A 111 -17.66 -4.06 21.52
C MET A 111 -17.76 -5.23 20.55
N SER A 112 -18.65 -5.12 19.57
CA SER A 112 -18.62 -5.99 18.39
C SER A 112 -18.84 -5.18 17.12
N VAL A 113 -18.10 -5.56 16.09
CA VAL A 113 -18.19 -4.97 14.75
C VAL A 113 -18.42 -6.10 13.75
N LYS A 114 -19.40 -5.96 12.87
CA LYS A 114 -19.64 -6.88 11.76
C LYS A 114 -19.41 -6.15 10.44
N ASN A 115 -18.57 -6.72 9.58
CA ASN A 115 -18.32 -6.20 8.23
C ASN A 115 -18.30 -7.36 7.23
N GLY A 116 -19.32 -7.44 6.37
CA GLY A 116 -19.54 -8.60 5.51
C GLY A 116 -19.71 -9.89 6.32
N ASP A 117 -18.89 -10.90 6.00
CA ASP A 117 -18.85 -12.17 6.71
C ASP A 117 -17.95 -12.13 7.96
N SER A 118 -17.14 -11.07 8.12
CA SER A 118 -16.22 -10.94 9.24
C SER A 118 -16.90 -10.35 10.48
N LYS A 119 -16.62 -10.92 11.65
CA LYS A 119 -17.09 -10.45 12.96
C LYS A 119 -15.91 -10.24 13.90
N ILE A 120 -15.79 -9.02 14.43
CA ILE A 120 -14.81 -8.62 15.44
C ILE A 120 -15.55 -8.49 16.77
N LYS A 121 -14.95 -9.00 17.85
CA LYS A 121 -15.45 -8.89 19.23
C LYS A 121 -14.33 -8.54 20.19
N PHE A 122 -14.59 -7.56 21.05
CA PHE A 122 -13.78 -7.25 22.22
C PHE A 122 -14.52 -7.72 23.47
N LEU A 123 -13.82 -8.49 24.29
CA LEU A 123 -14.34 -9.20 25.45
C LEU A 123 -13.41 -8.91 26.64
N SER A 124 -13.94 -8.85 27.86
CA SER A 124 -13.11 -8.78 29.09
C SER A 124 -13.76 -9.57 30.23
N SER A 125 -12.91 -10.13 31.10
CA SER A 125 -13.34 -10.73 32.35
C SER A 125 -13.62 -9.60 33.35
N GLU A 126 -14.91 -9.31 33.57
CA GLU A 126 -15.41 -8.49 34.67
C GLU A 126 -14.90 -7.02 34.72
N ALA A 127 -15.74 -6.05 34.33
CA ALA A 127 -15.47 -4.63 34.55
C ALA A 127 -15.77 -4.22 36.01
N LYS A 128 -14.81 -4.37 36.92
CA LYS A 128 -14.92 -3.85 38.30
C LYS A 128 -14.31 -2.46 38.38
N ASN A 129 -15.11 -1.46 38.76
CA ASN A 129 -14.68 -0.08 38.97
C ASN A 129 -13.95 0.56 37.75
N GLY A 130 -14.36 0.23 36.52
CA GLY A 130 -13.76 0.78 35.31
C GLY A 130 -12.39 0.21 34.93
N ILE A 131 -11.97 -0.88 35.57
CA ILE A 131 -10.79 -1.66 35.22
C ILE A 131 -11.24 -2.92 34.48
N LEU A 132 -10.65 -3.15 33.32
CA LEU A 132 -10.80 -4.32 32.47
C LEU A 132 -9.61 -5.26 32.74
N GLU A 133 -9.91 -6.49 33.09
CA GLU A 133 -8.92 -7.55 33.23
C GLU A 133 -8.99 -8.48 32.01
N ASP A 134 -7.82 -9.00 31.62
CA ASP A 134 -7.62 -10.02 30.57
C ASP A 134 -8.45 -9.74 29.29
N ILE A 135 -8.08 -8.71 28.54
CA ILE A 135 -8.82 -8.31 27.32
C ILE A 135 -8.64 -9.37 26.23
N LEU A 136 -9.75 -9.80 25.66
CA LEU A 136 -9.83 -10.74 24.55
C LEU A 136 -10.31 -10.02 23.29
N LEU A 137 -9.55 -10.15 22.20
CA LEU A 137 -9.96 -9.76 20.86
C LEU A 137 -10.16 -11.02 20.03
N ARG A 138 -11.35 -11.13 19.44
CA ARG A 138 -11.70 -12.21 18.53
C ARG A 138 -12.07 -11.64 17.16
N ILE A 139 -11.49 -12.19 16.11
CA ILE A 139 -11.82 -11.91 14.72
C ILE A 139 -12.20 -13.23 14.05
N ASP A 140 -13.44 -13.33 13.58
CA ASP A 140 -13.95 -14.45 12.79
C ASP A 140 -14.14 -13.96 11.36
N SER A 141 -13.36 -14.45 10.40
CA SER A 141 -13.38 -13.96 9.02
C SER A 141 -14.46 -14.63 8.16
N GLY A 142 -15.20 -15.61 8.68
CA GLY A 142 -16.30 -16.30 7.99
C GLY A 142 -15.88 -17.34 6.95
N ASN A 143 -14.61 -17.33 6.51
CA ASN A 143 -13.98 -18.28 5.58
C ASN A 143 -13.21 -19.40 6.31
N GLY A 144 -13.39 -19.57 7.62
CA GLY A 144 -12.67 -20.54 8.44
C GLY A 144 -11.44 -19.96 9.16
N GLU A 145 -10.95 -18.79 8.75
CA GLU A 145 -9.87 -18.09 9.44
C GLU A 145 -10.38 -17.42 10.72
N ASN A 146 -9.76 -17.73 11.85
CA ASN A 146 -10.08 -17.09 13.13
C ASN A 146 -8.80 -16.61 13.82
N ILE A 147 -8.87 -15.40 14.38
CA ILE A 147 -7.82 -14.84 15.22
C ILE A 147 -8.39 -14.67 16.62
N LEU A 148 -7.69 -15.21 17.62
CA LEU A 148 -7.96 -14.99 19.03
C LEU A 148 -6.71 -14.40 19.69
N VAL A 149 -6.82 -13.18 20.19
CA VAL A 149 -5.77 -12.48 20.91
C VAL A 149 -6.21 -12.31 22.37
N MET A 150 -5.32 -12.61 23.30
CA MET A 150 -5.48 -12.35 24.73
C MET A 150 -4.37 -11.43 25.21
N LEU A 151 -4.76 -10.31 25.79
CA LEU A 151 -3.88 -9.38 26.48
C LEU A 151 -4.08 -9.56 27.99
N ASP A 152 -3.14 -10.26 28.61
CA ASP A 152 -3.09 -10.40 30.07
C ASP A 152 -2.58 -9.10 30.68
N GLY A 153 -3.45 -8.44 31.42
CA GLY A 153 -3.14 -7.17 32.07
C GLY A 153 -4.36 -6.59 32.77
N LYS A 154 -4.13 -5.50 33.50
CA LYS A 154 -5.19 -4.68 34.10
C LYS A 154 -5.16 -3.32 33.42
N LEU A 155 -6.20 -3.02 32.65
CA LEU A 155 -6.29 -1.80 31.88
C LEU A 155 -7.51 -1.00 32.34
N SER A 156 -7.30 0.26 32.69
CA SER A 156 -8.44 1.15 32.92
C SER A 156 -9.13 1.50 31.61
N MET A 157 -10.37 1.99 31.67
CA MET A 157 -11.04 2.52 30.49
C MET A 157 -10.27 3.69 29.84
N ASP A 158 -9.54 4.48 30.64
CA ASP A 158 -8.66 5.54 30.14
C ASP A 158 -7.45 4.97 29.40
N ASP A 159 -6.88 3.85 29.87
CA ASP A 159 -5.81 3.14 29.18
C ASP A 159 -6.28 2.63 27.81
N VAL A 160 -7.50 2.08 27.75
CA VAL A 160 -8.12 1.66 26.48
C VAL A 160 -8.40 2.84 25.56
N ASN A 161 -8.92 3.95 26.10
CA ASN A 161 -9.10 5.18 25.34
C ASN A 161 -7.77 5.72 24.81
N ASN A 162 -6.67 5.62 25.57
CA ASN A 162 -5.35 6.03 25.11
C ASN A 162 -4.80 5.10 24.02
N ILE A 163 -5.13 3.80 24.02
CA ILE A 163 -4.81 2.87 22.92
C ILE A 163 -5.58 3.24 21.64
N ILE A 164 -6.85 3.62 21.79
CA ILE A 164 -7.70 4.03 20.66
C ILE A 164 -7.25 5.41 20.14
N ASN A 165 -6.97 6.35 21.03
CA ASN A 165 -6.61 7.73 20.68
C ASN A 165 -5.14 7.90 20.30
N SER A 166 -4.22 7.02 20.71
CA SER A 166 -2.86 7.00 20.16
C SER A 166 -2.85 6.58 18.69
N SER A 167 -3.95 5.97 18.21
CA SER A 167 -4.20 5.75 16.79
C SER A 167 -4.98 6.90 16.10
N GLU A 168 -5.53 7.85 16.87
CA GLU A 168 -6.28 9.00 16.37
C GLU A 168 -5.74 10.33 16.90
N THR A 169 -4.88 11.01 16.12
CA THR A 169 -4.86 12.49 15.97
C THR A 169 -3.83 12.86 14.89
N LYS A 170 -4.13 13.55 13.77
CA LYS A 170 -5.20 14.48 13.42
C LYS A 170 -5.66 14.27 11.97
N THR A 171 -6.96 14.10 11.75
CA THR A 171 -7.69 14.73 10.63
C THR A 171 -9.15 14.91 11.05
N SER A 172 -9.61 16.15 11.08
CA SER A 172 -11.04 16.46 11.15
C SER A 172 -11.70 16.11 9.82
N SER A 173 -12.97 15.72 9.87
CA SER A 173 -13.93 15.40 8.79
C SER A 173 -13.87 14.01 8.12
N SER A 174 -14.61 13.08 8.73
CA SER A 174 -15.59 12.16 8.12
C SER A 174 -15.34 11.60 6.71
N ASN A 175 -14.88 10.34 6.63
CA ASN A 175 -15.69 9.20 6.13
C ASN A 175 -14.93 7.86 6.26
N SER A 176 -15.54 6.93 7.00
CA SER A 176 -15.49 5.45 6.91
C SER A 176 -14.16 4.80 6.46
N THR A 177 -13.42 4.20 7.40
CA THR A 177 -12.31 3.28 7.08
C THR A 177 -12.44 1.94 7.80
N SER A 178 -12.33 0.88 7.00
CA SER A 178 -12.18 -0.52 7.38
C SER A 178 -10.83 -0.73 8.08
N THR A 179 -10.85 -1.23 9.31
CA THR A 179 -9.65 -1.58 10.07
C THR A 179 -9.16 -2.98 9.69
N ARG A 180 -8.03 -3.05 9.00
CA ARG A 180 -7.28 -4.27 8.69
C ARG A 180 -6.14 -4.39 9.71
N SER A 181 -6.21 -5.35 10.62
CA SER A 181 -5.17 -5.66 11.60
C SER A 181 -4.04 -6.48 10.96
N SER A 182 -2.79 -6.03 11.12
CA SER A 182 -1.58 -6.78 10.81
C SER A 182 -0.80 -7.01 12.10
N PHE A 183 -0.76 -8.26 12.56
CA PHE A 183 0.28 -8.79 13.43
C PHE A 183 1.17 -9.67 12.55
N ASN A 184 2.48 -9.48 12.54
CA ASN A 184 3.44 -10.46 11.99
C ASN A 184 4.63 -10.59 12.94
N SER A 185 4.74 -11.77 13.54
CA SER A 185 5.92 -12.28 14.24
C SER A 185 6.99 -12.70 13.24
N GLU A 186 8.24 -12.41 13.56
CA GLU A 186 9.41 -12.77 12.76
C GLU A 186 9.61 -14.29 12.63
N SER A 187 10.25 -14.68 11.52
CA SER A 187 10.68 -16.03 11.11
C SER A 187 9.71 -16.88 10.26
N ASN A 188 9.31 -16.36 9.09
CA ASN A 188 9.36 -17.11 7.82
C ASN A 188 9.15 -16.20 6.59
N SER A 189 10.06 -16.34 5.60
CA SER A 189 10.09 -15.73 4.26
C SER A 189 9.68 -14.25 4.11
N SER A 190 10.65 -13.35 4.30
CA SER A 190 10.54 -11.91 4.01
C SER A 190 10.27 -11.54 2.55
N TYR A 191 10.30 -12.50 1.62
CA TYR A 191 9.98 -12.25 0.20
C TYR A 191 8.47 -12.07 -0.06
N LEU A 192 7.59 -12.50 0.86
CA LEU A 192 6.13 -12.46 0.66
C LEU A 192 5.43 -11.34 1.46
N ASN A 193 6.03 -10.87 2.56
CA ASN A 193 5.45 -9.88 3.46
C ASN A 193 6.24 -8.57 3.43
N GLY A 194 6.00 -7.73 2.41
CA GLY A 194 6.62 -6.40 2.32
C GLY A 194 6.40 -5.53 3.56
N GLU A 195 7.28 -4.55 3.77
CA GLU A 195 7.28 -3.57 4.86
C GLU A 195 6.31 -2.43 4.55
N THR A 196 5.30 -2.22 5.40
CA THR A 196 4.41 -1.05 5.29
C THR A 196 5.11 0.18 5.84
N ARG A 197 5.02 1.30 5.14
CA ARG A 197 5.64 2.57 5.54
C ARG A 197 4.62 3.68 5.57
N ASN A 198 4.63 4.46 6.65
CA ASN A 198 3.79 5.64 6.75
C ASN A 198 4.50 6.82 6.08
N VAL A 199 3.79 7.48 5.18
CA VAL A 199 4.25 8.69 4.50
C VAL A 199 3.15 9.74 4.54
N GLY A 200 3.53 11.02 4.50
CA GLY A 200 2.57 12.10 4.38
C GLY A 200 1.83 12.08 3.03
N ASN A 201 0.87 12.99 2.87
CA ASN A 201 0.15 13.13 1.61
C ASN A 201 1.07 13.63 0.49
N PHE A 202 0.86 13.10 -0.71
CA PHE A 202 1.56 13.52 -1.91
C PHE A 202 0.61 13.49 -3.12
N SER A 203 0.91 14.33 -4.10
CA SER A 203 0.30 14.28 -5.43
C SER A 203 1.34 14.00 -6.52
N GLY A 204 2.63 14.11 -6.19
CA GLY A 204 3.73 13.74 -7.07
C GLY A 204 4.51 12.53 -6.58
N ILE A 205 5.21 11.87 -7.50
CA ILE A 205 6.16 10.80 -7.19
C ILE A 205 7.44 10.93 -8.03
N GLU A 206 8.58 10.71 -7.40
CA GLU A 206 9.89 10.62 -8.03
C GLU A 206 10.51 9.26 -7.71
N VAL A 207 10.74 8.46 -8.74
CA VAL A 207 11.28 7.10 -8.63
C VAL A 207 12.62 7.04 -9.33
N SER A 208 13.65 6.54 -8.65
CA SER A 208 14.99 6.42 -9.24
C SER A 208 15.71 5.16 -8.81
N THR A 209 16.90 4.96 -9.39
CA THR A 209 17.87 3.95 -8.98
C THR A 209 17.35 2.51 -9.12
N GLY A 210 16.67 2.20 -10.22
CA GLY A 210 16.22 0.84 -10.54
C GLY A 210 15.09 0.30 -9.67
N VAL A 211 14.37 1.16 -8.94
CA VAL A 211 13.19 0.74 -8.16
C VAL A 211 12.01 0.47 -9.09
N ASN A 212 11.26 -0.61 -8.83
CA ASN A 212 9.99 -0.89 -9.49
C ASN A 212 8.83 -0.42 -8.63
N VAL A 213 8.09 0.59 -9.08
CA VAL A 213 6.89 1.09 -8.40
C VAL A 213 5.62 0.60 -9.11
N VAL A 214 4.68 0.09 -8.34
CA VAL A 214 3.33 -0.24 -8.77
C VAL A 214 2.36 0.72 -8.08
N PHE A 215 1.76 1.62 -8.84
CA PHE A 215 0.89 2.66 -8.36
C PHE A 215 -0.59 2.33 -8.63
N LYS A 216 -1.44 2.62 -7.64
CA LYS A 216 -2.89 2.55 -7.76
C LYS A 216 -3.52 3.82 -7.19
N GLN A 217 -4.34 4.51 -7.97
CA GLN A 217 -5.09 5.66 -7.45
C GLN A 217 -6.28 5.15 -6.62
N GLU A 218 -6.34 5.52 -5.34
CA GLU A 218 -7.42 5.16 -4.42
C GLU A 218 -7.48 6.16 -3.26
N ASP A 219 -8.60 6.23 -2.53
CA ASP A 219 -8.79 7.26 -1.50
C ASP A 219 -7.77 7.19 -0.36
N ALA A 220 -7.30 5.98 -0.03
CA ALA A 220 -6.31 5.75 1.02
C ALA A 220 -4.89 5.85 0.47
N THR A 221 -4.05 6.61 1.19
CA THR A 221 -2.60 6.63 0.92
C THR A 221 -1.94 5.43 1.60
N ASN A 222 -1.43 4.48 0.82
CA ASN A 222 -0.68 3.33 1.33
C ASN A 222 0.68 3.19 0.64
N LEU A 223 1.69 2.74 1.38
CA LEU A 223 3.01 2.47 0.84
C LEU A 223 3.53 1.15 1.44
N LYS A 224 3.89 0.20 0.57
CA LYS A 224 4.43 -1.10 0.97
C LYS A 224 5.65 -1.47 0.14
N VAL A 225 6.77 -1.72 0.79
CA VAL A 225 8.06 -2.02 0.17
C VAL A 225 8.34 -3.53 0.25
N PHE A 226 8.50 -4.16 -0.89
CA PHE A 226 8.93 -5.56 -1.03
C PHE A 226 10.38 -5.58 -1.46
N ALA A 227 11.27 -5.99 -0.55
CA ALA A 227 12.68 -6.15 -0.83
C ALA A 227 13.26 -7.31 0.01
N ASP A 228 14.49 -7.70 -0.28
CA ASP A 228 15.24 -8.62 0.58
C ASP A 228 15.32 -8.03 2.01
N SER A 229 15.00 -8.80 3.05
CA SER A 229 14.87 -8.30 4.43
C SER A 229 16.10 -7.55 4.94
N ASP A 230 17.29 -8.00 4.58
CA ASP A 230 18.56 -7.39 4.96
C ASP A 230 18.85 -6.05 4.25
N LYS A 231 18.07 -5.74 3.19
CA LYS A 231 18.29 -4.59 2.30
C LYS A 231 17.16 -3.57 2.31
N LEU A 232 16.06 -3.82 3.03
CA LEU A 232 14.95 -2.89 3.19
C LEU A 232 15.41 -1.48 3.64
N GLN A 233 16.42 -1.43 4.52
CA GLN A 233 17.01 -0.20 5.04
C GLN A 233 17.68 0.71 3.98
N TYR A 234 17.99 0.18 2.80
CA TYR A 234 18.59 0.94 1.69
C TYR A 234 17.54 1.53 0.76
N VAL A 235 16.28 1.06 0.84
CA VAL A 235 15.18 1.66 0.10
C VAL A 235 14.72 2.88 0.88
N VAL A 236 14.83 4.07 0.29
CA VAL A 236 14.38 5.33 0.89
C VAL A 236 13.01 5.67 0.33
N THR A 237 12.08 6.00 1.22
CA THR A 237 10.73 6.45 0.90
C THR A 237 10.41 7.65 1.78
N LYS A 238 10.37 8.85 1.20
CA LYS A 238 10.10 10.08 1.95
C LYS A 238 9.29 11.05 1.11
N VAL A 239 8.43 11.83 1.75
CA VAL A 239 7.67 12.89 1.09
C VAL A 239 8.36 14.22 1.34
N GLU A 240 8.70 14.93 0.27
CA GLU A 240 9.26 16.28 0.32
C GLU A 240 8.47 17.16 -0.64
N ASN A 241 7.93 18.29 -0.16
CA ASN A 241 7.16 19.25 -0.95
C ASN A 241 5.98 18.61 -1.73
N GLY A 242 5.28 17.65 -1.12
CA GLY A 242 4.16 16.96 -1.75
C GLY A 242 4.56 15.92 -2.82
N VAL A 243 5.85 15.60 -2.91
CA VAL A 243 6.39 14.57 -3.82
C VAL A 243 6.95 13.41 -3.00
N LEU A 244 6.44 12.20 -3.24
CA LEU A 244 7.01 10.96 -2.70
C LEU A 244 8.28 10.60 -3.48
N LYS A 245 9.42 10.62 -2.80
CA LYS A 245 10.72 10.17 -3.35
C LYS A 245 10.95 8.71 -2.97
N VAL A 246 11.15 7.87 -3.98
CA VAL A 246 11.43 6.43 -3.84
C VAL A 246 12.72 6.09 -4.57
N TYR A 247 13.78 5.77 -3.83
CA TYR A 247 15.09 5.49 -4.41
C TYR A 247 15.93 4.57 -3.52
N ILE A 248 17.02 4.04 -4.06
CA ILE A 248 18.00 3.27 -3.28
C ILE A 248 19.13 4.20 -2.84
N ASP A 249 19.40 4.23 -1.54
CA ASP A 249 20.59 4.84 -0.95
C ASP A 249 21.48 3.75 -0.35
N ASN A 250 22.69 3.59 -0.90
CA ASN A 250 23.64 2.58 -0.45
C ASN A 250 24.30 2.92 0.90
N LYS A 251 24.11 4.13 1.45
CA LYS A 251 24.70 4.59 2.74
C LYS A 251 26.19 4.29 2.87
N GLY A 252 26.94 4.39 1.77
CA GLY A 252 28.39 4.11 1.71
C GLY A 252 28.77 2.63 1.51
N ALA A 253 27.82 1.70 1.43
CA ALA A 253 28.09 0.30 1.12
C ALA A 253 28.50 0.11 -0.36
N LYS A 254 29.47 -0.78 -0.62
CA LYS A 254 29.86 -1.14 -1.99
C LYS A 254 28.82 -2.06 -2.62
N LYS A 255 28.15 -1.60 -3.68
CA LYS A 255 27.26 -2.36 -4.58
C LYS A 255 26.16 -3.15 -3.85
N VAL A 256 25.10 -2.46 -3.44
CA VAL A 256 23.86 -3.13 -3.01
C VAL A 256 23.13 -3.64 -4.25
N LYS A 257 22.92 -4.96 -4.33
CA LYS A 257 22.09 -5.59 -5.36
C LYS A 257 20.86 -6.21 -4.70
N PHE A 258 19.70 -5.92 -5.26
CA PHE A 258 18.43 -6.51 -4.85
C PHE A 258 18.11 -7.69 -5.76
N ARG A 259 17.68 -8.82 -5.19
CA ARG A 259 17.08 -9.91 -5.98
C ARG A 259 15.66 -9.55 -6.39
N ASN A 260 14.90 -9.02 -5.43
CA ASN A 260 13.56 -8.53 -5.62
C ASN A 260 13.47 -7.13 -5.02
N LEU A 261 12.94 -6.17 -5.78
CA LEU A 261 12.63 -4.84 -5.29
C LEU A 261 11.37 -4.34 -5.99
N SER A 262 10.31 -4.16 -5.22
CA SER A 262 9.05 -3.59 -5.68
C SER A 262 8.43 -2.74 -4.58
N VAL A 263 7.84 -1.61 -4.94
CA VAL A 263 7.18 -0.71 -4.01
C VAL A 263 5.76 -0.48 -4.50
N ASN A 264 4.79 -0.96 -3.72
CA ASN A 264 3.39 -0.72 -3.99
C ASN A 264 2.99 0.60 -3.32
N VAL A 265 2.41 1.49 -4.11
CA VAL A 265 2.02 2.84 -3.70
C VAL A 265 0.58 3.06 -4.06
N SER A 266 -0.17 3.70 -3.18
CA SER A 266 -1.47 4.26 -3.50
C SER A 266 -1.67 5.62 -2.87
N SER A 267 -2.46 6.46 -3.54
CA SER A 267 -2.83 7.80 -3.10
C SER A 267 -4.06 8.29 -3.85
N PRO A 268 -4.82 9.27 -3.31
CA PRO A 268 -6.00 9.81 -3.97
C PRO A 268 -5.64 10.65 -5.20
N ARG A 269 -4.42 11.19 -5.24
CA ARG A 269 -3.96 12.14 -6.26
C ARG A 269 -2.64 11.70 -6.86
N MET A 270 -2.48 11.93 -8.16
CA MET A 270 -1.22 11.70 -8.89
C MET A 270 -1.12 12.60 -10.11
N ASP A 271 -0.62 13.83 -9.93
CA ASP A 271 -0.49 14.86 -10.97
C ASP A 271 0.94 15.04 -11.50
N ASN A 272 1.95 14.42 -10.88
CA ASN A 272 3.34 14.51 -11.32
C ASN A 272 4.09 13.18 -11.13
N ILE A 273 4.56 12.58 -12.22
CA ILE A 273 5.32 11.33 -12.22
C ILE A 273 6.70 11.60 -12.80
N LYS A 274 7.74 11.37 -12.02
CA LYS A 274 9.13 11.49 -12.46
C LYS A 274 9.87 10.17 -12.28
N THR A 275 10.49 9.65 -13.34
CA THR A 275 11.27 8.42 -13.28
C THR A 275 12.67 8.62 -13.85
N SER A 276 13.68 8.04 -13.21
CA SER A 276 15.07 8.12 -13.69
C SER A 276 15.89 6.89 -13.32
N SER A 277 17.11 6.80 -13.86
CA SER A 277 18.12 5.80 -13.52
C SER A 277 17.60 4.35 -13.54
N GLY A 278 16.93 3.97 -14.63
CA GLY A 278 16.41 2.61 -14.83
C GLY A 278 15.22 2.22 -13.95
N ALA A 279 14.57 3.16 -13.28
CA ALA A 279 13.36 2.90 -12.51
C ALA A 279 12.16 2.55 -13.41
N ASN A 280 11.22 1.78 -12.88
CA ASN A 280 9.97 1.42 -13.55
C ASN A 280 8.79 1.93 -12.75
N PHE A 281 7.83 2.60 -13.39
CA PHE A 281 6.59 3.05 -12.78
C PHE A 281 5.39 2.49 -13.55
N THR A 282 4.59 1.66 -12.89
CA THR A 282 3.43 0.99 -13.48
C THR A 282 2.15 1.43 -12.79
N VAL A 283 1.17 1.89 -13.57
CA VAL A 283 -0.15 2.28 -13.08
C VAL A 283 -1.13 1.13 -13.26
N VAL A 284 -1.78 0.70 -12.18
CA VAL A 284 -2.70 -0.45 -12.18
C VAL A 284 -4.10 -0.07 -12.66
N ASN A 285 -4.60 1.09 -12.24
CA ASN A 285 -5.91 1.62 -12.61
C ASN A 285 -5.80 3.04 -13.17
N ALA A 286 -6.74 3.43 -14.02
CA ALA A 286 -6.68 4.73 -14.69
C ALA A 286 -6.56 5.89 -13.68
N ILE A 287 -5.48 6.68 -13.83
CA ILE A 287 -5.29 7.91 -13.06
C ILE A 287 -6.22 8.99 -13.61
N ARG A 288 -6.94 9.67 -12.72
CA ARG A 288 -7.84 10.77 -13.02
C ARG A 288 -7.37 12.03 -12.33
N GLU A 289 -7.08 13.05 -13.13
CA GLU A 289 -6.60 14.36 -12.68
C GLU A 289 -7.07 15.47 -13.62
N ASN A 290 -6.91 16.72 -13.21
CA ASN A 290 -7.10 17.85 -14.11
C ASN A 290 -5.89 18.06 -15.04
N ASN A 291 -4.69 17.95 -14.49
CA ASN A 291 -3.44 18.05 -15.24
C ASN A 291 -2.50 16.93 -14.80
N LEU A 292 -1.62 16.51 -15.69
CA LEU A 292 -0.62 15.49 -15.42
C LEU A 292 0.70 15.86 -16.08
N ARG A 293 1.81 15.72 -15.34
CA ARG A 293 3.16 15.73 -15.89
C ARG A 293 3.81 14.36 -15.73
N ILE A 294 4.40 13.84 -16.79
CA ILE A 294 5.22 12.63 -16.82
C ILE A 294 6.61 13.05 -17.30
N ASP A 295 7.65 12.77 -16.52
CA ASP A 295 9.05 13.06 -16.83
C ASP A 295 9.86 11.77 -16.68
N ALA A 296 10.22 11.14 -17.80
CA ALA A 296 10.99 9.91 -17.84
C ALA A 296 12.38 10.18 -18.43
N SER A 297 13.41 9.78 -17.70
CA SER A 297 14.81 9.96 -18.13
C SER A 297 15.69 8.77 -17.78
N SER A 298 16.91 8.76 -18.34
CA SER A 298 17.99 7.82 -18.01
C SER A 298 17.56 6.35 -17.97
N GLY A 299 16.96 5.87 -19.08
CA GLY A 299 16.57 4.47 -19.25
C GLY A 299 15.42 3.99 -18.36
N SER A 300 14.64 4.89 -17.75
CA SER A 300 13.43 4.52 -17.00
C SER A 300 12.24 4.17 -17.89
N LEU A 301 11.24 3.50 -17.31
CA LEU A 301 10.00 3.11 -17.99
C LEU A 301 8.78 3.60 -17.20
N VAL A 302 7.83 4.22 -17.90
CA VAL A 302 6.48 4.52 -17.39
C VAL A 302 5.46 3.72 -18.19
N THR A 303 4.54 3.04 -17.51
CA THR A 303 3.42 2.32 -18.16
C THR A 303 2.12 2.60 -17.43
N GLY A 304 1.07 3.00 -18.16
CA GLY A 304 -0.19 3.30 -17.49
C GLY A 304 -1.33 3.79 -18.36
N LYS A 305 -2.49 3.96 -17.72
CA LYS A 305 -3.68 4.60 -18.29
C LYS A 305 -3.99 5.89 -17.53
N PHE A 306 -4.28 6.95 -18.27
CA PHE A 306 -4.47 8.31 -17.76
C PHE A 306 -5.72 8.94 -18.40
N THR A 307 -6.59 9.50 -17.58
CA THR A 307 -7.81 10.21 -17.99
C THR A 307 -7.76 11.60 -17.38
N ILE A 308 -7.30 12.57 -18.17
CA ILE A 308 -6.86 13.88 -17.69
C ILE A 308 -7.74 14.97 -18.29
N ASN A 309 -8.41 15.77 -17.48
CA ASN A 309 -9.45 16.68 -18.00
C ASN A 309 -8.89 17.77 -18.92
N ASN A 310 -7.72 18.34 -18.60
CA ASN A 310 -7.19 19.51 -19.30
C ASN A 310 -5.91 19.20 -20.07
N THR A 311 -4.77 19.01 -19.39
CA THR A 311 -3.47 18.92 -20.07
C THR A 311 -2.61 17.79 -19.52
N THR A 312 -2.07 16.98 -20.43
CA THR A 312 -1.03 15.99 -20.14
C THR A 312 0.28 16.43 -20.79
N ASP A 313 1.34 16.57 -20.01
CA ASP A 313 2.70 16.90 -20.45
C ASP A 313 3.60 15.67 -20.26
N VAL A 314 4.18 15.17 -21.33
CA VAL A 314 5.02 13.96 -21.34
C VAL A 314 6.39 14.32 -21.88
N ASP A 315 7.40 14.27 -21.03
CA ASP A 315 8.80 14.52 -21.35
C ASP A 315 9.59 13.21 -21.23
N VAL A 316 10.22 12.76 -22.32
CA VAL A 316 10.92 11.48 -22.40
C VAL A 316 12.31 11.70 -22.97
N SER A 317 13.35 11.36 -22.22
CA SER A 317 14.73 11.61 -22.64
C SER A 317 15.72 10.52 -22.24
N SER A 318 16.91 10.56 -22.84
CA SER A 318 18.06 9.71 -22.51
C SER A 318 17.72 8.21 -22.49
N GLY A 319 17.15 7.71 -23.59
CA GLY A 319 16.84 6.29 -23.78
C GLY A 319 15.73 5.73 -22.88
N SER A 320 14.94 6.59 -22.22
CA SER A 320 13.76 6.15 -21.46
C SER A 320 12.59 5.80 -22.38
N ASN A 321 11.59 5.13 -21.81
CA ASN A 321 10.41 4.65 -22.53
C ASN A 321 9.12 5.02 -21.80
N VAL A 322 8.13 5.51 -22.52
CA VAL A 322 6.77 5.73 -21.99
C VAL A 322 5.79 4.94 -22.83
N LYS A 323 4.92 4.15 -22.18
CA LYS A 323 3.81 3.42 -22.79
C LYS A 323 2.51 3.81 -22.12
N ALA A 324 1.74 4.71 -22.75
CA ALA A 324 0.63 5.36 -22.07
C ALA A 324 -0.67 5.35 -22.90
N ASN A 325 -1.76 4.92 -22.28
CA ASN A 325 -3.11 5.14 -22.80
C ASN A 325 -3.65 6.43 -22.20
N ILE A 326 -3.73 7.50 -23.00
CA ILE A 326 -4.06 8.85 -22.56
C ILE A 326 -5.37 9.29 -23.20
N THR A 327 -6.32 9.72 -22.37
CA THR A 327 -7.48 10.51 -22.77
C THR A 327 -7.35 11.89 -22.16
N SER A 328 -7.22 12.95 -22.96
CA SER A 328 -7.06 14.31 -22.43
C SER A 328 -7.50 15.42 -23.37
N GLY A 329 -7.90 16.59 -22.86
CA GLY A 329 -8.17 17.74 -23.74
C GLY A 329 -6.95 18.14 -24.58
N LYS A 330 -5.78 18.28 -23.94
CA LYS A 330 -4.51 18.59 -24.59
C LYS A 330 -3.43 17.61 -24.17
N ILE A 331 -2.63 17.17 -25.13
CA ILE A 331 -1.43 16.37 -24.89
C ILE A 331 -0.21 17.07 -25.50
N MET A 332 0.87 17.16 -24.73
CA MET A 332 2.17 17.65 -25.15
C MET A 332 3.18 16.53 -24.95
N VAL A 333 3.86 16.12 -26.00
CA VAL A 333 4.89 15.07 -25.95
C VAL A 333 6.20 15.65 -26.43
N LYS A 334 7.20 15.65 -25.55
CA LYS A 334 8.60 15.95 -25.86
C LYS A 334 9.40 14.66 -25.77
N SER A 335 10.10 14.28 -26.83
CA SER A 335 10.93 13.07 -26.83
C SER A 335 12.30 13.35 -27.46
N SER A 336 13.39 13.04 -26.74
CA SER A 336 14.75 13.35 -27.19
C SER A 336 15.80 12.33 -26.77
N SER A 337 16.97 12.39 -27.41
CA SER A 337 18.16 11.60 -27.03
C SER A 337 17.91 10.09 -27.01
N GLY A 338 17.36 9.56 -28.10
CA GLY A 338 17.07 8.12 -28.26
C GLY A 338 15.95 7.58 -27.37
N ALA A 339 15.13 8.45 -26.78
CA ALA A 339 13.94 8.06 -26.05
C ALA A 339 12.81 7.53 -26.97
N SER A 340 11.86 6.80 -26.38
CA SER A 340 10.69 6.27 -27.09
C SER A 340 9.40 6.56 -26.33
N ALA A 341 8.49 7.32 -26.94
CA ALA A 341 7.16 7.58 -26.39
C ALA A 341 6.09 6.86 -27.23
N ASN A 342 5.47 5.80 -26.71
CA ASN A 342 4.32 5.13 -27.29
C ASN A 342 3.06 5.58 -26.58
N VAL A 343 2.19 6.30 -27.29
CA VAL A 343 0.97 6.89 -26.74
C VAL A 343 -0.24 6.48 -27.58
N GLU A 344 -1.30 6.07 -26.90
CA GLU A 344 -2.58 5.70 -27.51
C GLU A 344 -3.75 6.39 -26.80
N GLY A 345 -4.95 6.39 -27.39
CA GLY A 345 -6.15 6.97 -26.79
C GLY A 345 -6.74 8.12 -27.61
N ASN A 346 -7.18 9.20 -26.96
CA ASN A 346 -7.79 10.36 -27.65
C ASN A 346 -7.41 11.69 -27.02
N ALA A 347 -7.23 12.75 -27.83
CA ALA A 347 -7.15 14.12 -27.35
C ALA A 347 -7.73 15.15 -28.32
N ASP A 348 -8.13 16.33 -27.85
CA ASP A 348 -8.62 17.38 -28.76
C ASP A 348 -7.45 18.06 -29.49
N PHE A 349 -6.35 18.31 -28.77
CA PHE A 349 -5.15 18.93 -29.30
C PHE A 349 -3.89 18.16 -28.90
N GLY A 350 -3.01 17.89 -29.87
CA GLY A 350 -1.71 17.27 -29.64
C GLY A 350 -0.55 18.15 -30.10
N MET A 351 0.47 18.31 -29.27
CA MET A 351 1.75 18.91 -29.64
C MET A 351 2.85 17.87 -29.46
N PHE A 352 3.62 17.60 -30.51
CA PHE A 352 4.68 16.59 -30.51
C PHE A 352 5.98 17.23 -30.96
N ASP A 353 6.96 17.32 -30.07
CA ASP A 353 8.30 17.86 -30.34
C ASP A 353 9.33 16.76 -30.10
N VAL A 354 9.90 16.24 -31.19
CA VAL A 354 10.77 15.06 -31.15
C VAL A 354 12.08 15.33 -31.85
N SER A 355 13.19 15.08 -31.16
CA SER A 355 14.54 15.38 -31.66
C SER A 355 15.59 14.34 -31.29
N SER A 356 16.79 14.49 -31.85
CA SER A 356 18.00 13.76 -31.44
C SER A 356 17.83 12.24 -31.45
N GLY A 357 17.33 11.71 -32.57
CA GLY A 357 17.15 10.28 -32.80
C GLY A 357 16.12 9.60 -31.91
N ALA A 358 15.21 10.37 -31.29
CA ALA A 358 14.11 9.82 -30.51
C ALA A 358 12.89 9.46 -31.37
N ASP A 359 12.04 8.61 -30.82
CA ASP A 359 10.83 8.12 -31.47
C ASP A 359 9.58 8.51 -30.68
N CYS A 360 8.51 8.86 -31.41
CA CYS A 360 7.16 9.00 -30.88
C CYS A 360 6.16 8.21 -31.73
N GLU A 361 5.56 7.19 -31.13
CA GLU A 361 4.54 6.35 -31.73
C GLU A 361 3.15 6.68 -31.16
N ALA A 362 2.44 7.57 -31.86
CA ALA A 362 1.11 8.06 -31.52
C ALA A 362 0.06 7.74 -32.62
N LYS A 363 0.31 6.71 -33.45
CA LYS A 363 -0.61 6.26 -34.51
C LYS A 363 -1.96 5.72 -33.98
N ASN A 364 -2.00 5.32 -32.71
CA ASN A 364 -3.19 4.84 -32.01
C ASN A 364 -3.79 5.90 -31.07
N LEU A 365 -3.27 7.13 -31.09
CA LEU A 365 -3.79 8.27 -30.38
C LEU A 365 -4.54 9.15 -31.39
N LEU A 366 -5.87 9.15 -31.35
CA LEU A 366 -6.67 10.01 -32.21
C LEU A 366 -6.66 11.44 -31.68
N VAL A 367 -6.22 12.40 -32.50
CA VAL A 367 -6.25 13.82 -32.17
C VAL A 367 -7.01 14.64 -33.21
N ASN A 368 -7.80 15.64 -32.77
CA ASN A 368 -8.52 16.50 -33.72
C ASN A 368 -7.54 17.43 -34.44
N ILE A 369 -6.70 18.11 -33.65
CA ILE A 369 -5.68 19.03 -34.15
C ILE A 369 -4.30 18.60 -33.63
N ALA A 370 -3.31 18.55 -34.51
CA ALA A 370 -1.94 18.22 -34.15
C ALA A 370 -0.94 19.27 -34.65
N GLU A 371 0.04 19.61 -33.82
CA GLU A 371 1.27 20.29 -34.20
C GLU A 371 2.45 19.33 -33.97
N VAL A 372 3.23 19.08 -35.00
CA VAL A 372 4.33 18.10 -34.96
C VAL A 372 5.63 18.75 -35.44
N GLU A 373 6.68 18.70 -34.62
CA GLU A 373 8.05 19.03 -34.97
C GLU A 373 8.94 17.80 -34.84
N SER A 374 9.64 17.44 -35.92
CA SER A 374 10.59 16.33 -35.95
C SER A 374 11.94 16.79 -36.51
N THR A 375 12.99 16.73 -35.70
CA THR A 375 14.34 17.17 -36.09
C THR A 375 15.43 16.17 -35.71
N SER A 376 16.63 16.34 -36.27
CA SER A 376 17.84 15.60 -35.88
C SER A 376 17.66 14.08 -35.87
N GLY A 377 17.12 13.54 -36.96
CA GLY A 377 16.96 12.10 -37.17
C GLY A 377 15.83 11.45 -36.35
N SER A 378 14.93 12.22 -35.74
CA SER A 378 13.78 11.67 -35.02
C SER A 378 12.69 11.12 -35.95
N SER A 379 11.80 10.29 -35.40
CA SER A 379 10.62 9.79 -36.12
C SER A 379 9.35 9.92 -35.28
N VAL A 380 8.30 10.44 -35.91
CA VAL A 380 6.99 10.65 -35.29
C VAL A 380 5.91 9.97 -36.13
N SER A 381 4.99 9.26 -35.48
CA SER A 381 3.75 8.79 -36.12
C SER A 381 2.54 9.28 -35.35
N VAL A 382 1.55 9.89 -36.03
CA VAL A 382 0.35 10.48 -35.41
C VAL A 382 -0.91 10.10 -36.17
N ASN A 383 -2.07 10.12 -35.50
CA ASN A 383 -3.38 9.92 -36.15
C ASN A 383 -4.26 11.16 -35.94
N VAL A 384 -4.58 11.88 -37.01
CA VAL A 384 -5.15 13.23 -36.94
C VAL A 384 -6.42 13.34 -37.78
N GLN A 385 -7.45 13.95 -37.20
CA GLN A 385 -8.77 14.05 -37.82
C GLN A 385 -8.94 15.33 -38.65
N ASP A 386 -8.70 16.51 -38.07
CA ASP A 386 -9.13 17.78 -38.68
C ASP A 386 -7.97 18.59 -39.26
N LYS A 387 -6.94 18.89 -38.46
CA LYS A 387 -5.82 19.75 -38.89
C LYS A 387 -4.48 19.23 -38.38
N LEU A 388 -3.52 19.13 -39.29
CA LEU A 388 -2.15 18.71 -38.99
C LEU A 388 -1.17 19.80 -39.44
N LYS A 389 -0.50 20.44 -38.48
CA LYS A 389 0.63 21.34 -38.74
C LYS A 389 1.93 20.57 -38.53
N VAL A 390 2.83 20.59 -39.51
CA VAL A 390 4.07 19.79 -39.47
C VAL A 390 5.29 20.63 -39.77
N LYS A 391 6.35 20.42 -38.99
CA LYS A 391 7.70 20.87 -39.29
C LYS A 391 8.66 19.69 -39.23
N ALA A 392 9.42 19.46 -40.30
CA ALA A 392 10.44 18.41 -40.30
C ALA A 392 11.73 18.85 -40.98
N SER A 393 12.88 18.63 -40.33
CA SER A 393 14.20 19.00 -40.84
C SER A 393 15.30 18.09 -40.28
N SER A 394 16.53 18.21 -40.78
CA SER A 394 17.71 17.52 -40.24
C SER A 394 17.51 16.01 -40.07
N GLY A 395 16.95 15.34 -41.08
CA GLY A 395 16.66 13.91 -41.05
C GLY A 395 15.38 13.50 -40.30
N GLY A 396 14.61 14.45 -39.77
CA GLY A 396 13.34 14.16 -39.10
C GLY A 396 12.28 13.56 -40.02
N SER A 397 11.49 12.63 -39.51
CA SER A 397 10.43 11.94 -40.26
C SER A 397 9.09 12.00 -39.54
N VAL A 398 8.06 12.42 -40.26
CA VAL A 398 6.68 12.43 -39.77
C VAL A 398 5.81 11.52 -40.63
N ARG A 399 5.12 10.59 -39.97
CA ARG A 399 4.11 9.71 -40.54
C ARG A 399 2.76 10.08 -39.97
N TYR A 400 1.73 10.16 -40.80
CA TYR A 400 0.40 10.50 -40.31
C TYR A 400 -0.67 9.55 -40.84
N LYS A 401 -1.68 9.30 -40.00
CA LYS A 401 -2.92 8.59 -40.32
C LYS A 401 -4.09 9.57 -40.28
N GLY A 402 -5.15 9.26 -41.01
CA GLY A 402 -6.35 10.08 -41.12
C GLY A 402 -6.33 10.99 -42.36
N ASN A 403 -7.35 11.85 -42.48
CA ASN A 403 -7.53 12.76 -43.62
C ASN A 403 -7.58 14.24 -43.17
N PRO A 404 -6.57 14.75 -42.44
CA PRO A 404 -6.59 16.13 -41.94
C PRO A 404 -6.29 17.15 -43.06
N LYS A 405 -6.64 18.41 -42.83
CA LYS A 405 -6.07 19.54 -43.56
C LYS A 405 -4.63 19.75 -43.13
N ILE A 406 -3.69 19.62 -44.06
CA ILE A 406 -2.25 19.68 -43.78
C ILE A 406 -1.69 21.08 -44.05
N ASP A 407 -0.91 21.58 -43.10
CA ASP A 407 -0.05 22.76 -43.19
C ASP A 407 1.38 22.33 -42.85
N SER A 408 2.32 22.37 -43.80
CA SER A 408 3.61 21.70 -43.65
C SER A 408 4.80 22.56 -44.07
N ASP A 409 5.83 22.59 -43.23
CA ASP A 409 7.15 23.14 -43.49
C ASP A 409 8.22 22.02 -43.43
N ILE A 410 8.55 21.45 -44.58
CA ILE A 410 9.44 20.28 -44.68
C ILE A 410 10.74 20.68 -45.39
N SER A 411 11.84 20.68 -44.65
CA SER A 411 13.18 20.94 -45.17
C SER A 411 13.77 19.69 -45.83
N LYS A 412 13.43 19.47 -47.10
CA LYS A 412 13.93 18.33 -47.89
C LYS A 412 15.46 18.34 -48.04
N VAL A 413 16.07 19.52 -48.13
CA VAL A 413 17.53 19.68 -48.30
C VAL A 413 18.29 19.16 -47.07
N SER A 414 17.68 19.26 -45.89
CA SER A 414 18.24 18.71 -44.64
C SER A 414 17.74 17.30 -44.33
N GLY A 415 17.03 16.64 -45.25
CA GLY A 415 16.54 15.26 -45.06
C GLY A 415 15.22 15.11 -44.31
N GLY A 416 14.44 16.18 -44.14
CA GLY A 416 13.10 16.10 -43.55
C GLY A 416 12.10 15.34 -44.44
N SER A 417 11.17 14.59 -43.84
CA SER A 417 10.15 13.82 -44.57
C SER A 417 8.78 13.84 -43.92
N LEU A 418 7.74 13.78 -44.77
CA LEU A 418 6.33 13.66 -44.38
C LEU A 418 5.67 12.59 -45.27
N SER A 419 4.95 11.64 -44.67
CA SER A 419 4.26 10.56 -45.41
C SER A 419 2.97 10.12 -44.73
N SER A 420 1.98 9.69 -45.52
CA SER A 420 0.75 9.08 -45.00
C SER A 420 0.96 7.59 -44.72
N ILE A 421 0.27 7.06 -43.71
CA ILE A 421 0.20 5.63 -43.38
C ILE A 421 -1.26 5.16 -43.33
N ASN A 422 -1.53 3.94 -43.80
CA ASN A 422 -2.87 3.39 -43.96
C ASN A 422 -3.55 3.00 -42.64
#